data_AF-S9SVM4-F1
#
_entry.id   AF-S9SVM4-F1
#
_cell.length_a   1.000
_cell.length_b   1.000
_cell.length_c   1.000
_cell.angle_alpha   90.00
_cell.angle_beta   90.00
_cell.angle_gamma   90.00
#
_symmetry.space_group_name_H-M   'P 1'
#
loop_
_entity.id
_entity.type
_entity.pdbx_description
1 polymer ?
#
loop_
_entity_poly.entity_id
_entity_poly.type
_entity_poly.pdbx_seq_one_letter_code
_entity_poly.pdbx_strand_id
1 'polypeptide(L)'
;MVSKPLGEAMQRSSANVGPLQNEFELAGVTPKHCKCVNVPAVLEASIAFELKLDRIIPVSGDQLVLGIIEHVQMEPASYAGNYKQAVDKWKPLASLAGDYAGLTSTFSLINATDKSI
;
A
#
# COMPACT_ATOMS: atom_id res chain seq x y z
N MET A 1 -0.79 -0.19 -2.33
CA MET A 1 -1.97 0.71 -2.33
C MET A 1 -1.78 1.76 -1.26
N VAL A 2 -2.20 3.00 -1.51
CA VAL A 2 -1.99 4.15 -0.62
C VAL A 2 -3.34 4.71 -0.18
N SER A 3 -3.43 5.23 1.04
CA SER A 3 -4.66 5.85 1.54
C SER A 3 -4.83 7.28 0.99
N LYS A 4 -6.08 7.74 0.88
CA LYS A 4 -6.41 9.09 0.38
C LYS A 4 -5.63 10.21 1.10
N PRO A 5 -5.49 10.22 2.44
CA PRO A 5 -4.71 11.24 3.14
C PRO A 5 -3.22 11.28 2.75
N LEU A 6 -2.66 10.16 2.30
CA LEU A 6 -1.25 10.05 1.93
C LEU A 6 -1.00 10.25 0.42
N GLY A 7 -2.07 10.45 -0.37
CA GLY A 7 -1.99 10.52 -1.83
C GLY A 7 -1.08 11.63 -2.37
N GLU A 8 -1.13 12.83 -1.78
CA GLU A 8 -0.28 13.93 -2.22
C GLU A 8 1.20 13.68 -1.91
N ALA A 9 1.51 13.09 -0.75
CA ALA A 9 2.88 12.72 -0.39
C ALA A 9 3.43 11.65 -1.33
N MET A 10 2.62 10.63 -1.65
CA MET A 10 2.94 9.62 -2.65
C MET A 10 3.21 10.27 -4.02
N GLN A 11 2.36 11.20 -4.47
CA GLN A 11 2.56 11.91 -5.73
C GLN A 11 3.85 12.77 -5.73
N ARG A 12 4.18 13.43 -4.62
CA ARG A 12 5.44 14.19 -4.50
C ARG A 12 6.66 13.27 -4.60
N SER A 13 6.59 12.07 -4.04
CA SER A 13 7.70 11.10 -4.12
C SER A 13 7.99 10.60 -5.54
N SER A 14 7.08 10.79 -6.51
CA SER A 14 7.30 10.40 -7.90
C SER A 14 8.01 11.46 -8.75
N ALA A 15 8.45 12.57 -8.15
CA ALA A 15 9.17 13.61 -8.87
C ALA A 15 10.53 13.09 -9.37
N ASN A 16 10.96 13.54 -10.54
CA ASN A 16 12.28 13.21 -11.07
C ASN A 16 13.37 13.95 -10.29
N VAL A 17 13.97 13.29 -9.30
CA VAL A 17 15.05 13.81 -8.46
C VAL A 17 16.36 13.07 -8.71
N GLY A 18 17.46 13.59 -8.15
CA GLY A 18 18.77 12.94 -8.27
C GLY A 18 18.83 11.60 -7.53
N PRO A 19 19.74 10.69 -7.92
CA PRO A 19 19.79 9.31 -7.42
C PRO A 19 20.14 9.13 -5.93
N LEU A 20 20.58 10.21 -5.27
CA LEU A 20 20.93 10.22 -3.84
C LEU A 20 20.00 11.11 -3.01
N GLN A 21 18.94 11.65 -3.62
CA GLN A 21 17.95 12.44 -2.90
C GLN A 21 17.06 11.50 -2.08
N ASN A 22 16.80 11.86 -0.83
CA ASN A 22 15.87 11.11 0.02
C ASN A 22 14.43 11.57 -0.23
N GLU A 23 13.60 10.71 -0.81
CA GLU A 23 12.20 11.04 -1.11
C GLU A 23 11.30 11.07 0.13
N PHE A 24 11.70 10.50 1.28
CA PHE A 24 10.96 10.70 2.54
C PHE A 24 10.90 12.18 2.91
N GLU A 25 12.04 12.88 2.78
CA GLU A 25 12.13 14.32 3.04
C GLU A 25 11.32 15.12 2.03
N LEU A 26 11.41 14.79 0.73
CA LEU A 26 10.67 15.44 -0.34
C LEU A 26 9.14 15.29 -0.19
N ALA A 27 8.69 14.08 0.16
CA ALA A 27 7.29 13.77 0.32
C ALA A 27 6.72 14.30 1.65
N GLY A 28 7.59 14.63 2.62
CA GLY A 28 7.22 15.10 3.95
C GLY A 28 6.63 13.98 4.81
N VAL A 29 7.21 12.78 4.74
CA VAL A 29 6.77 11.59 5.47
C VAL A 29 7.88 11.04 6.36
N THR A 30 7.50 10.35 7.44
CA THR A 30 8.44 9.93 8.48
C THR A 30 8.88 8.48 8.25
N PRO A 31 10.20 8.18 8.21
CA PRO A 31 10.66 6.81 8.17
C PRO A 31 10.39 6.10 9.50
N LYS A 32 9.91 4.86 9.42
CA LYS A 32 9.62 3.98 10.55
C LYS A 32 10.40 2.69 10.42
N HIS A 33 11.05 2.25 11.50
CA HIS A 33 11.77 0.97 11.50
C HIS A 33 10.83 -0.22 11.30
N CYS A 34 11.29 -1.21 10.54
CA CYS A 34 10.60 -2.46 10.27
C CYS A 34 11.03 -3.55 11.26
N LYS A 35 10.21 -4.58 11.44
CA LYS A 35 10.45 -5.65 12.44
C LYS A 35 11.34 -6.77 11.90
N CYS A 36 11.16 -7.13 10.64
CA CYS A 36 11.73 -8.31 9.99
C CYS A 36 12.73 -7.96 8.87
N VAL A 37 12.81 -6.68 8.47
CA VAL A 37 13.71 -6.17 7.43
C VAL A 37 14.37 -4.85 7.84
N ASN A 38 15.51 -4.52 7.22
CA ASN A 38 16.31 -3.33 7.59
C ASN A 38 15.89 -2.03 6.87
N VAL A 39 14.98 -2.11 5.90
CA VAL A 39 14.47 -0.95 5.16
C VAL A 39 13.32 -0.29 5.91
N PRO A 40 13.17 1.05 5.88
CA PRO A 40 12.10 1.73 6.60
C PRO A 40 10.75 1.60 5.89
N ALA A 41 9.67 1.62 6.66
CA ALA A 41 8.31 1.88 6.20
C ALA A 41 7.98 3.37 6.35
N VAL A 42 6.86 3.79 5.77
CA VAL A 42 6.27 5.13 6.01
C VAL A 42 5.43 5.06 7.29
N LEU A 43 5.74 5.90 8.28
CA LEU A 43 5.03 5.92 9.58
C LEU A 43 3.55 6.21 9.41
N GLU A 44 3.21 7.12 8.51
CA GLU A 44 1.86 7.61 8.23
C GLU A 44 1.02 6.61 7.43
N ALA A 45 1.61 5.51 6.95
CA ALA A 45 0.88 4.48 6.23
C ALA A 45 0.11 3.57 7.20
N SER A 46 -1.21 3.51 7.04
CA SER A 46 -2.07 2.64 7.87
C SER A 46 -1.81 1.14 7.67
N ILE A 47 -1.24 0.76 6.52
CA ILE A 47 -0.83 -0.62 6.21
C ILE A 47 0.52 -0.55 5.51
N ALA A 48 1.50 -1.32 5.99
CA ALA A 48 2.80 -1.49 5.34
C ALA A 48 3.20 -2.97 5.36
N PHE A 49 3.75 -3.45 4.23
CA PHE A 49 4.23 -4.81 4.08
C PHE A 49 5.75 -4.82 4.16
N GLU A 50 6.29 -5.70 4.98
CA GLU A 50 7.72 -5.99 5.05
C GLU A 50 7.98 -7.22 4.17
N LEU A 51 8.77 -7.05 3.12
CA LEU A 51 9.00 -8.11 2.14
C LEU A 51 10.49 -8.47 2.05
N LYS A 52 10.77 -9.75 1.84
CA LYS A 52 12.06 -10.22 1.30
C LYS A 52 11.93 -10.48 -0.19
N LEU A 53 12.98 -10.14 -0.94
CA LEU A 53 13.04 -10.40 -2.38
C LEU A 53 13.00 -11.91 -2.64
N ASP A 54 12.06 -12.35 -3.47
CA ASP A 54 12.01 -13.72 -3.98
C ASP A 54 12.71 -13.80 -5.34
N ARG A 55 12.26 -12.98 -6.30
CA ARG A 55 12.83 -12.94 -7.65
C ARG A 55 12.60 -11.62 -8.37
N ILE A 56 13.43 -11.38 -9.36
CA ILE A 56 13.28 -10.32 -10.36
C ILE A 56 13.18 -11.00 -11.73
N ILE A 57 12.10 -10.74 -12.45
CA ILE A 57 11.87 -11.27 -13.80
C ILE A 57 11.94 -10.10 -14.79
N PRO A 58 12.91 -10.07 -15.72
CA PRO A 58 12.93 -9.07 -16.78
C PRO A 58 11.71 -9.21 -17.69
N VAL A 59 11.02 -8.10 -17.95
CA VAL A 59 9.86 -8.02 -18.85
C VAL A 59 10.09 -6.87 -19.82
N SER A 60 10.72 -7.17 -20.96
CA SER A 60 11.10 -6.17 -21.96
C SER A 60 11.91 -5.02 -21.34
N GLY A 61 11.49 -3.76 -21.50
CA GLY A 61 12.15 -2.58 -20.93
C GLY A 61 11.90 -2.36 -19.44
N ASP A 62 11.35 -3.35 -18.73
CA ASP A 62 10.96 -3.24 -17.31
C ASP A 62 11.30 -4.53 -16.53
N GLN A 63 11.03 -4.53 -15.23
CA GLN A 63 11.29 -5.63 -14.30
C GLN A 63 10.07 -5.92 -13.42
N LEU A 64 9.61 -7.17 -13.43
CA LEU A 64 8.65 -7.67 -12.45
C LEU A 64 9.40 -8.12 -11.18
N VAL A 65 9.19 -7.39 -10.09
CA VAL A 65 9.78 -7.69 -8.77
C VAL A 65 8.76 -8.41 -7.91
N LEU A 66 9.10 -9.63 -7.46
CA LEU A 66 8.25 -10.43 -6.56
C LEU A 66 8.90 -10.56 -5.19
N GLY A 67 8.11 -10.38 -4.14
CA GLY A 67 8.55 -10.48 -2.75
C GLY A 67 7.64 -11.37 -1.91
N ILE A 68 8.21 -11.99 -0.89
CA ILE A 68 7.50 -12.77 0.13
C ILE A 68 7.22 -11.86 1.31
N ILE A 69 5.96 -11.82 1.77
CA ILE A 69 5.56 -11.01 2.93
C ILE A 69 6.06 -11.71 4.20
N GLU A 70 6.94 -11.04 4.94
CA GLU A 70 7.46 -11.50 6.23
C GLU A 70 6.62 -10.97 7.40
N HIS A 71 6.13 -9.72 7.27
CA HIS A 71 5.35 -9.06 8.30
C HIS A 71 4.41 -8.01 7.71
N VAL A 72 3.23 -7.85 8.32
CA VAL A 72 2.27 -6.80 7.98
C VAL A 72 2.15 -5.86 9.17
N GLN A 73 2.54 -4.61 8.98
CA GLN A 73 2.23 -3.54 9.91
C GLN A 73 0.85 -2.99 9.57
N MET A 74 -0.06 -2.95 10.54
CA MET A 74 -1.41 -2.45 10.33
C MET A 74 -1.84 -1.62 11.53
N GLU A 75 -2.38 -0.43 11.26
CA GLU A 75 -3.04 0.37 12.28
C GLU A 75 -4.32 -0.32 12.75
N PRO A 76 -4.61 -0.38 14.06
CA PRO A 76 -5.80 -1.07 14.57
C PRO A 76 -7.12 -0.62 13.92
N ALA A 77 -7.26 0.67 13.61
CA ALA A 77 -8.45 1.21 12.95
C ALA A 77 -8.68 0.70 11.52
N SER A 78 -7.61 0.20 10.86
CA SER A 78 -7.65 -0.38 9.52
C SER A 78 -7.88 -1.89 9.52
N TYR A 79 -8.00 -2.53 10.69
CA TYR A 79 -8.25 -3.96 10.83
C TYR A 79 -9.71 -4.23 11.23
N ALA A 80 -10.47 -4.92 10.37
CA ALA A 80 -11.86 -5.26 10.61
C ALA A 80 -12.05 -6.61 11.33
N GLY A 81 -10.96 -7.24 11.79
CA GLY A 81 -10.99 -8.61 12.31
C GLY A 81 -11.03 -9.66 11.19
N ASN A 82 -10.89 -10.93 11.55
CA ASN A 82 -10.97 -12.07 10.62
C ASN A 82 -10.10 -11.92 9.37
N TYR A 83 -8.89 -11.35 9.52
CA TYR A 83 -7.96 -11.10 8.41
C TYR A 83 -8.54 -10.16 7.32
N LYS A 84 -9.54 -9.33 7.67
CA LYS A 84 -10.15 -8.34 6.77
C LYS A 84 -9.67 -6.94 7.08
N GLN A 85 -9.57 -6.13 6.02
CA GLN A 85 -9.24 -4.71 6.11
C GLN A 85 -10.52 -3.90 6.30
N ALA A 86 -10.50 -2.93 7.20
CA ALA A 86 -11.58 -1.94 7.35
C ALA A 86 -11.44 -0.88 6.25
N VAL A 87 -11.83 -1.23 5.02
CA VAL A 87 -11.58 -0.43 3.81
C VAL A 87 -12.15 1.00 3.92
N ASP A 88 -13.32 1.17 4.56
CA ASP A 88 -13.93 2.49 4.81
C ASP A 88 -13.09 3.39 5.73
N LYS A 89 -12.32 2.79 6.65
CA LYS A 89 -11.39 3.50 7.54
C LYS A 89 -10.06 3.76 6.86
N TRP A 90 -9.55 2.77 6.12
CA TRP A 90 -8.29 2.87 5.39
C TRP A 90 -8.34 3.87 4.23
N LYS A 91 -9.49 3.99 3.55
CA LYS A 91 -9.73 4.92 2.42
C LYS A 91 -8.68 4.79 1.30
N PRO A 92 -8.49 3.60 0.69
CA PRO A 92 -7.50 3.44 -0.37
C PRO A 92 -7.80 4.29 -1.60
N LEU A 93 -6.73 4.69 -2.29
CA LEU A 93 -6.76 5.28 -3.62
C LEU A 93 -6.59 4.21 -4.69
N ALA A 94 -7.34 4.34 -5.77
CA ALA A 94 -7.11 3.68 -7.04
C ALA A 94 -6.41 4.66 -7.99
N SER A 95 -5.36 4.18 -8.66
CA SER A 95 -4.72 4.91 -9.76
C SER A 95 -5.50 4.70 -11.05
N LEU A 96 -5.76 5.78 -11.76
CA LEU A 96 -6.38 5.82 -13.08
C LEU A 96 -5.35 6.35 -14.10
N ALA A 97 -5.78 6.63 -15.32
CA ALA A 97 -4.93 7.18 -16.39
C ALA A 97 -4.61 8.67 -16.16
N GLY A 98 -3.78 8.96 -15.16
CA GLY A 98 -3.35 10.32 -14.78
C GLY A 98 -4.08 10.89 -13.55
N ASP A 99 -5.23 10.34 -13.20
CA ASP A 99 -6.04 10.73 -12.04
C ASP A 99 -6.08 9.66 -10.94
N TYR A 100 -6.70 9.98 -9.81
CA TYR A 100 -6.95 9.05 -8.72
C TYR A 100 -8.43 9.01 -8.33
N ALA A 101 -8.94 7.82 -8.05
CA ALA A 101 -10.25 7.63 -7.46
C ALA A 101 -10.13 7.23 -5.98
N GLY A 102 -10.97 7.83 -5.13
CA GLY A 102 -11.16 7.35 -3.76
C GLY A 102 -12.22 6.26 -3.70
N LEU A 103 -12.18 5.45 -2.65
CA LEU A 103 -13.25 4.50 -2.34
C LEU A 103 -14.60 5.21 -2.17
N THR A 104 -15.63 4.70 -2.83
CA THR A 104 -17.04 5.05 -2.62
C THR A 104 -17.76 3.96 -1.83
N SER A 105 -19.05 4.16 -1.52
CA SER A 105 -19.85 3.17 -0.79
C SER A 105 -19.74 1.78 -1.41
N THR A 106 -19.40 0.80 -0.58
CA THR A 106 -19.30 -0.60 -0.99
C THR A 106 -20.67 -1.28 -1.00
N PHE A 107 -20.80 -2.34 -1.79
CA PHE A 107 -21.95 -3.24 -1.75
C PHE A 107 -21.45 -4.68 -1.65
N SER A 108 -22.27 -5.57 -1.08
CA SER A 108 -21.96 -6.99 -0.99
C SER A 108 -22.71 -7.76 -2.07
N LEU A 109 -22.02 -8.72 -2.69
CA LEU A 109 -22.64 -9.71 -3.55
C LEU A 109 -22.91 -10.96 -2.72
N ILE A 110 -24.11 -11.52 -2.86
CA ILE A 110 -24.45 -12.81 -2.23
C ILE A 110 -23.89 -13.91 -3.13
N ASN A 111 -23.12 -14.83 -2.56
CA ASN A 111 -22.64 -15.99 -3.30
C ASN A 111 -23.82 -16.94 -3.58
N ALA A 112 -23.90 -17.47 -4.80
CA ALA A 112 -25.00 -18.34 -5.23
C ALA A 112 -25.16 -19.62 -4.39
N THR A 113 -24.15 -19.98 -3.60
CA THR A 113 -24.13 -21.14 -2.69
C THR A 113 -24.72 -20.88 -1.30
N ASP A 114 -25.07 -19.64 -0.94
CA ASP A 114 -25.68 -19.31 0.37
C ASP A 114 -27.22 -19.51 0.40
N LYS A 115 -27.80 -20.18 -0.61
CA LYS A 115 -29.24 -20.47 -0.73
C LYS A 115 -29.66 -21.85 -0.22
N SER A 116 -28.97 -22.39 0.78
CA SER A 116 -29.39 -23.62 1.45
C SER A 116 -29.09 -23.55 2.94
N ILE A 117 -30.06 -23.06 3.71
CA ILE A 117 -30.70 -23.66 4.91
C ILE A 117 -32.01 -22.91 5.15
#